data_AF-A0A975RCK8-F1
#
_entry.id   AF-A0A975RCK8-F1
#
_cell.length_a   1.000
_cell.length_b   1.000
_cell.length_c   1.000
_cell.angle_alpha   90.00
_cell.angle_beta   90.00
_cell.angle_gamma   90.00
#
_symmetry.space_group_name_H-M   'P 1'
#
loop_
_entity.id
_entity.type
_entity.pdbx_description
1 polymer ?
#
loop_
_entity_poly.entity_id
_entity_poly.type
_entity_poly.pdbx_seq_one_letter_code
_entity_poly.pdbx_strand_id
1 'polypeptide(L)'
;MSVVDTRRRARVRPRGGASAHASPAPVSVSAVAVFGAGFAVWSCALLLALADVLPYWATIPMQSLATIAMIVVAHDSLHHASGKLTWVNDTLGRLAMPFVVTCGSFPAFRFVHMEQHRALAAGAVPAAWRPDVRWWLLLARWLAIDLVYLGRYLPKRSGRPRAEIVETAAFTLVLLGTLGTIAAAGHGPELVLLYLLPQRLGAAAFGWYVFRGPRREPVRPRRSPVEAYRDRFRKHHRKPGVPCHRQATAPAPPAAAGRFHELVVSEVRRIAAGATSVRLAVPPDLRAEFSAGPARQVVVRPATGGGHRTYAPCPSEPGALTIAVRESEDGPAFEDLRSGDRLAVRAGTGRFTLTTDPGAAKHYVGLAAGSGITAVLPVLAAVLADEPQSRFTLLYVNRSGASTMFADELTALADGADGRVRILHYRTDDRDPDLHRARAPKRADVVAEALAVSDEEYHRGRLTETRLRTLLESRLHPVTVDEWFVCAPQGLTELARSVLEEHLVEPAAVRYERFPLC
;
A
#
# COMPACT_ATOMS: atom_id res chain seq x y z
N MET A 1 45.75 39.72 30.19
CA MET A 1 45.85 40.00 28.74
C MET A 1 45.82 38.67 28.00
N SER A 2 44.73 38.44 27.24
CA SER A 2 44.58 37.65 25.99
C SER A 2 45.48 36.40 25.77
N VAL A 3 44.98 35.15 25.79
CA VAL A 3 44.06 34.44 24.85
C VAL A 3 44.79 33.76 23.66
N VAL A 4 44.74 32.42 23.70
CA VAL A 4 44.50 31.42 22.63
C VAL A 4 45.64 30.96 21.70
N ASP A 5 45.99 29.69 21.91
CA ASP A 5 46.67 28.76 21.00
C ASP A 5 45.62 28.04 20.12
N THR A 6 45.76 28.13 18.79
CA THR A 6 44.89 27.46 17.81
C THR A 6 45.68 26.42 17.02
N ARG A 7 45.44 25.13 17.34
CA ARG A 7 46.02 23.99 16.62
C ARG A 7 45.28 23.68 15.30
N ARG A 8 46.07 23.76 14.24
CA ARG A 8 46.02 23.06 12.92
C ARG A 8 44.94 21.98 12.74
N ARG A 9 44.13 22.15 11.69
CA ARG A 9 43.51 21.04 10.92
C ARG A 9 44.11 20.98 9.53
N ALA A 10 44.72 19.84 9.21
CA ALA A 10 45.28 19.53 7.90
C ALA A 10 44.15 19.30 6.88
N ARG A 11 44.29 19.96 5.72
CA ARG A 11 43.42 19.83 4.54
C ARG A 11 43.64 18.48 3.87
N VAL A 12 42.59 17.68 3.76
CA VAL A 12 42.52 16.53 2.83
C VAL A 12 41.86 17.02 1.54
N ARG A 13 42.57 16.90 0.41
CA ARG A 13 42.08 17.21 -0.95
C ARG A 13 40.91 16.30 -1.33
N PRO A 14 39.81 16.81 -1.91
CA PRO A 14 38.85 15.95 -2.56
C PRO A 14 39.38 15.57 -3.95
N ARG A 15 39.47 14.27 -4.23
CA ARG A 15 39.68 13.76 -5.60
C ARG A 15 38.41 14.03 -6.40
N GLY A 16 38.47 14.99 -7.30
CA GLY A 16 37.49 15.19 -8.35
C GLY A 16 37.64 14.10 -9.42
N GLY A 17 36.60 13.30 -9.58
CA GLY A 17 36.30 12.59 -10.82
C GLY A 17 34.95 13.12 -11.30
N ALA A 18 35.00 14.06 -12.25
CA ALA A 18 33.81 14.55 -12.92
C ALA A 18 33.28 13.44 -13.84
N SER A 19 32.19 12.78 -13.44
CA SER A 19 31.32 12.07 -14.37
C SER A 19 30.21 13.04 -14.78
N ALA A 20 30.11 13.27 -16.09
CA ALA A 20 29.20 14.18 -16.75
C ALA A 20 27.77 14.16 -16.20
N HIS A 21 27.18 15.35 -16.15
CA HIS A 21 25.80 15.61 -15.79
C HIS A 21 24.84 14.86 -16.71
N ALA A 22 24.11 13.89 -16.15
CA ALA A 22 22.81 13.49 -16.65
C ALA A 22 21.79 13.84 -15.57
N SER A 23 20.95 14.83 -15.87
CA SER A 23 19.79 15.20 -15.06
C SER A 23 18.87 13.99 -14.87
N PRO A 24 18.34 13.72 -13.66
CA PRO A 24 17.34 12.66 -13.50
C PRO A 24 16.01 13.17 -14.05
N ALA A 25 15.52 12.54 -15.10
CA ALA A 25 14.26 12.91 -15.72
C ALA A 25 13.05 12.40 -14.88
N PRO A 26 12.03 13.25 -14.64
CA PRO A 26 10.82 12.88 -13.90
C PRO A 26 9.70 12.38 -14.84
N VAL A 27 8.77 11.59 -14.30
CA VAL A 27 8.02 10.51 -15.00
C VAL A 27 8.99 9.36 -15.28
N SER A 28 8.58 8.09 -15.17
CA SER A 28 9.47 7.02 -15.62
C SER A 28 9.71 7.22 -17.12
N VAL A 29 10.80 7.89 -17.46
CA VAL A 29 11.24 8.05 -18.84
C VAL A 29 11.36 6.68 -19.48
N SER A 30 11.54 5.62 -18.68
CA SER A 30 11.44 4.23 -19.10
C SER A 30 10.10 3.85 -19.73
N ALA A 31 8.92 4.06 -19.12
CA ALA A 31 7.68 3.50 -19.71
C ALA A 31 7.26 4.23 -21.00
N VAL A 32 7.33 5.56 -21.01
CA VAL A 32 7.04 6.37 -22.21
C VAL A 32 8.10 6.10 -23.28
N ALA A 33 9.39 5.97 -22.93
CA ALA A 33 10.42 5.65 -23.91
C ALA A 33 10.35 4.20 -24.39
N VAL A 34 9.98 3.24 -23.55
CA VAL A 34 9.77 1.84 -23.94
C VAL A 34 8.55 1.73 -24.85
N PHE A 35 7.47 2.47 -24.56
CA PHE A 35 6.34 2.59 -25.48
C PHE A 35 6.78 3.21 -26.81
N GLY A 36 7.44 4.36 -26.77
CA GLY A 36 7.90 5.06 -27.97
C GLY A 36 8.86 4.22 -28.82
N ALA A 37 9.83 3.56 -28.19
CA ALA A 37 10.78 2.67 -28.85
C ALA A 37 10.11 1.41 -29.40
N GLY A 38 9.24 0.76 -28.61
CA GLY A 38 8.48 -0.40 -29.06
C GLY A 38 7.58 -0.07 -30.24
N PHE A 39 6.87 1.06 -30.17
CA PHE A 39 6.02 1.55 -31.26
C PHE A 39 6.85 1.87 -32.51
N ALA A 40 7.97 2.57 -32.36
CA ALA A 40 8.87 2.87 -33.47
C ALA A 40 9.42 1.60 -34.13
N VAL A 41 9.84 0.60 -33.35
CA VAL A 41 10.30 -0.70 -33.88
C VAL A 41 9.18 -1.41 -34.61
N TRP A 42 7.97 -1.45 -34.04
CA TRP A 42 6.82 -2.09 -34.66
C TRP A 42 6.45 -1.41 -36.00
N SER A 43 6.34 -0.09 -36.02
CA SER A 43 6.02 0.69 -37.21
C SER A 43 7.11 0.59 -38.27
N CYS A 44 8.38 0.65 -37.88
CA CYS A 44 9.50 0.52 -38.80
C CYS A 44 9.52 -0.88 -39.44
N ALA A 45 9.36 -1.94 -38.65
CA ALA A 45 9.29 -3.30 -39.17
C ALA A 45 8.09 -3.50 -40.11
N LEU A 46 6.93 -2.92 -39.78
CA LEU A 46 5.75 -2.95 -40.64
C LEU A 46 6.01 -2.24 -41.98
N LEU A 47 6.51 -1.01 -41.94
CA LEU A 47 6.77 -0.22 -43.15
C LEU A 47 7.86 -0.83 -44.03
N LEU A 48 8.92 -1.38 -43.44
CA LEU A 48 10.00 -2.05 -44.18
C LEU A 48 9.52 -3.36 -44.84
N ALA A 49 8.60 -4.09 -44.20
CA ALA A 49 7.98 -5.27 -44.81
C ALA A 49 7.05 -4.88 -45.98
N LEU A 50 6.20 -3.86 -45.79
CA LEU A 50 5.26 -3.41 -46.81
C LEU A 50 5.93 -2.73 -48.01
N ALA A 51 7.12 -2.18 -47.81
CA ALA A 51 7.95 -1.60 -48.88
C ALA A 51 8.87 -2.65 -49.56
N ASP A 52 8.71 -3.93 -49.24
CA ASP A 52 9.55 -5.04 -49.72
C ASP A 52 11.06 -4.86 -49.46
N VAL A 53 11.42 -4.03 -48.44
CA VAL A 53 12.81 -3.76 -48.06
C VAL A 53 13.36 -4.88 -47.16
N LEU A 54 12.53 -5.37 -46.24
CA LEU A 54 12.88 -6.50 -45.37
C LEU A 54 11.89 -7.65 -45.54
N PRO A 55 12.37 -8.90 -45.62
CA PRO A 55 11.50 -10.06 -45.71
C PRO A 55 10.77 -10.31 -44.38
N TYR A 56 9.62 -10.98 -44.44
CA TYR A 56 8.78 -11.27 -43.27
C TYR A 56 9.51 -12.01 -42.14
N TRP A 57 10.41 -12.94 -42.46
CA TRP A 57 11.16 -13.68 -41.45
C TRP A 57 12.08 -12.77 -40.60
N ALA A 58 12.50 -11.62 -41.13
CA ALA A 58 13.33 -10.65 -40.42
C ALA A 58 12.48 -9.67 -39.59
N THR A 59 11.29 -9.31 -40.07
CA THR A 59 10.40 -8.35 -39.39
C THR A 59 9.55 -8.99 -38.29
N ILE A 60 9.20 -10.28 -38.42
CA ILE A 60 8.46 -11.03 -37.38
C ILE A 60 9.16 -10.95 -36.01
N PRO A 61 10.47 -11.26 -35.85
CA PRO A 61 11.17 -11.13 -34.57
C PRO A 61 11.15 -9.70 -34.02
N MET A 62 11.32 -8.69 -34.89
CA MET A 62 11.31 -7.27 -34.49
C MET A 62 9.94 -6.88 -33.92
N GLN A 63 8.86 -7.29 -34.59
CA GLN A 63 7.50 -7.04 -34.14
C GLN A 63 7.15 -7.83 -32.87
N SER A 64 7.65 -9.05 -32.71
CA SER A 64 7.51 -9.81 -31.46
C SER A 64 8.21 -9.13 -30.28
N LEU A 65 9.41 -8.57 -30.49
CA LEU A 65 10.11 -7.78 -29.47
C LEU A 65 9.33 -6.51 -29.11
N ALA A 66 8.76 -5.84 -30.12
CA ALA A 66 7.88 -4.70 -29.87
C ALA A 66 6.62 -5.08 -29.08
N THR A 67 6.00 -6.24 -29.37
CA THR A 67 4.90 -6.76 -28.56
C THR A 67 5.34 -7.01 -27.11
N ILE A 68 6.52 -7.59 -26.88
CA ILE A 68 7.04 -7.78 -25.51
C ILE A 68 7.18 -6.42 -24.79
N ALA A 69 7.72 -5.40 -25.47
CA ALA A 69 7.78 -4.05 -24.92
C ALA A 69 6.38 -3.49 -24.58
N MET A 70 5.38 -3.72 -25.43
CA MET A 70 4.00 -3.30 -25.17
C MET A 70 3.35 -4.06 -24.01
N ILE A 71 3.67 -5.35 -23.83
CA ILE A 71 3.25 -6.12 -22.66
C ILE A 71 3.84 -5.52 -21.38
N VAL A 72 5.13 -5.15 -21.39
CA VAL A 72 5.79 -4.48 -20.26
C VAL A 72 5.12 -3.13 -19.96
N VAL A 73 4.87 -2.31 -20.97
CA VAL A 73 4.18 -1.02 -20.80
C VAL A 73 2.78 -1.22 -20.21
N ALA A 74 1.98 -2.14 -20.77
CA ALA A 74 0.65 -2.44 -20.25
C ALA A 74 0.71 -2.96 -18.80
N HIS A 75 1.69 -3.81 -18.49
CA HIS A 75 1.92 -4.37 -17.16
C HIS A 75 2.36 -3.30 -16.14
N ASP A 76 3.25 -2.39 -16.50
CA ASP A 76 3.69 -1.35 -15.58
C ASP A 76 2.61 -0.29 -15.38
N SER A 77 1.84 0.01 -16.43
CA SER A 77 0.68 0.89 -16.37
C SER A 77 -0.41 0.36 -15.45
N LEU A 78 -0.71 -0.95 -15.46
CA LEU A 78 -1.73 -1.52 -14.57
C LEU A 78 -1.34 -1.52 -13.08
N HIS A 79 -0.03 -1.47 -12.80
CA HIS A 79 0.53 -1.35 -11.44
C HIS A 79 0.80 0.10 -11.04
N HIS A 80 0.55 1.07 -11.93
CA HIS A 80 0.91 2.48 -11.74
C HIS A 80 2.41 2.71 -11.43
N ALA A 81 3.27 1.78 -11.85
CA ALA A 81 4.72 1.84 -11.62
C ALA A 81 5.41 2.94 -12.44
N SER A 82 4.75 3.41 -13.51
CA SER A 82 5.33 4.29 -14.52
C SER A 82 5.31 5.80 -14.18
N GLY A 83 4.68 6.21 -13.07
CA GLY A 83 4.71 7.59 -12.57
C GLY A 83 3.46 8.04 -11.80
N LYS A 84 3.53 9.23 -11.19
CA LYS A 84 2.47 9.81 -10.34
C LYS A 84 1.20 10.25 -11.09
N LEU A 85 1.29 10.44 -12.41
CA LEU A 85 0.21 10.90 -13.29
C LEU A 85 -0.57 9.70 -13.82
N THR A 86 -1.65 9.34 -13.13
CA THR A 86 -2.44 8.13 -13.40
C THR A 86 -3.12 8.16 -14.77
N TRP A 87 -3.52 9.34 -15.25
CA TRP A 87 -4.09 9.47 -16.59
C TRP A 87 -3.07 9.08 -17.69
N VAL A 88 -1.78 9.39 -17.51
CA VAL A 88 -0.72 8.99 -18.46
C VAL A 88 -0.56 7.47 -18.46
N ASN A 89 -0.54 6.84 -17.29
CA ASN A 89 -0.43 5.38 -17.16
C ASN A 89 -1.62 4.69 -17.82
N ASP A 90 -2.84 5.17 -17.55
CA ASP A 90 -4.06 4.62 -18.13
C ASP A 90 -4.09 4.80 -19.65
N THR A 91 -3.68 5.96 -20.16
CA THR A 91 -3.55 6.22 -21.60
C THR A 91 -2.53 5.29 -22.24
N LEU A 92 -1.31 5.18 -21.70
CA LEU A 92 -0.27 4.29 -22.22
C LEU A 92 -0.72 2.82 -22.20
N GLY A 93 -1.36 2.39 -21.10
CA GLY A 93 -1.92 1.06 -20.97
C GLY A 93 -2.94 0.76 -22.05
N ARG A 94 -3.89 1.68 -22.28
CA ARG A 94 -4.90 1.58 -23.35
C ARG A 94 -4.29 1.55 -24.74
N LEU A 95 -3.28 2.39 -25.00
CA LEU A 95 -2.58 2.42 -26.29
C LEU A 95 -1.74 1.18 -26.56
N ALA A 96 -1.25 0.50 -25.51
CA ALA A 96 -0.50 -0.74 -25.64
C ALA A 96 -1.40 -1.95 -25.94
N MET A 97 -2.68 -1.94 -25.50
CA MET A 97 -3.58 -3.10 -25.60
C MET A 97 -3.72 -3.71 -27.00
N PRO A 98 -3.87 -2.93 -28.11
CA PRO A 98 -3.95 -3.51 -29.45
C PRO A 98 -2.73 -4.34 -29.84
N PHE A 99 -1.57 -4.12 -29.21
CA PHE A 99 -0.37 -4.89 -29.50
C PHE A 99 -0.26 -6.15 -28.64
N VAL A 100 -1.05 -6.26 -27.57
CA VAL A 100 -0.95 -7.31 -26.55
C VAL A 100 -2.04 -8.37 -26.71
N VAL A 101 -3.28 -7.96 -26.98
CA VAL A 101 -4.44 -8.84 -27.15
C VAL A 101 -5.34 -8.37 -28.29
N THR A 102 -6.12 -9.30 -28.82
CA THR A 102 -7.16 -9.03 -29.84
C THR A 102 -8.53 -8.80 -29.24
N CYS A 103 -8.73 -9.18 -27.97
CA CYS A 103 -9.96 -8.95 -27.23
C CYS A 103 -9.66 -8.65 -25.77
N GLY A 104 -10.42 -7.73 -25.19
CA GLY A 104 -10.20 -7.24 -23.83
C GLY A 104 -9.59 -5.85 -23.80
N SER A 105 -10.29 -4.92 -23.13
CA SER A 105 -9.79 -3.57 -22.87
C SER A 105 -8.74 -3.56 -21.76
N PHE A 106 -8.07 -2.42 -21.58
CA PHE A 106 -7.10 -2.25 -20.52
C PHE A 106 -7.70 -2.46 -19.10
N PRO A 107 -8.89 -1.93 -18.76
CA PRO A 107 -9.54 -2.23 -17.48
C PRO A 107 -9.89 -3.71 -17.29
N ALA A 108 -10.40 -4.40 -18.32
CA ALA A 108 -10.69 -5.83 -18.25
C ALA A 108 -9.40 -6.66 -18.06
N PHE A 109 -8.33 -6.28 -18.76
CA PHE A 109 -7.01 -6.87 -18.60
C PHE A 109 -6.47 -6.68 -17.18
N ARG A 110 -6.55 -5.45 -16.66
CA ARG A 110 -6.18 -5.11 -15.29
C ARG A 110 -6.95 -5.94 -14.27
N PHE A 111 -8.26 -6.14 -14.44
CA PHE A 111 -9.05 -6.98 -13.55
C PHE A 111 -8.56 -8.43 -13.49
N VAL A 112 -8.43 -9.09 -14.65
CA VAL A 112 -8.00 -10.49 -14.74
C VAL A 112 -6.56 -10.66 -14.24
N HIS A 113 -5.68 -9.71 -14.55
CA HIS A 113 -4.28 -9.70 -14.10
C HIS A 113 -4.16 -9.55 -12.59
N MET A 114 -4.95 -8.66 -11.97
CA MET A 114 -4.95 -8.52 -10.51
C MET A 114 -5.56 -9.74 -9.81
N GLU A 115 -6.54 -10.39 -10.41
CA GLU A 115 -7.07 -11.66 -9.92
C GLU A 115 -5.98 -12.76 -9.92
N GLN A 116 -5.15 -12.83 -10.96
CA GLN A 116 -4.00 -13.72 -11.01
C GLN A 116 -3.02 -13.44 -9.86
N HIS A 117 -2.67 -12.17 -9.60
CA HIS A 117 -1.78 -11.82 -8.48
C HIS A 117 -2.35 -12.22 -7.12
N ARG A 118 -3.65 -11.98 -6.87
CA ARG A 118 -4.30 -12.42 -5.62
C ARG A 118 -4.23 -13.93 -5.44
N ALA A 119 -4.49 -14.68 -6.51
CA ALA A 119 -4.52 -16.13 -6.42
C ALA A 119 -3.12 -16.75 -6.28
N LEU A 120 -2.09 -16.10 -6.84
CA LEU A 120 -0.69 -16.42 -6.58
C LEU A 120 -0.29 -16.13 -5.12
N ALA A 121 -0.71 -14.99 -4.58
CA ALA A 121 -0.43 -14.63 -3.18
C ALA A 121 -1.14 -15.55 -2.18
N ALA A 122 -2.38 -15.98 -2.47
CA ALA A 122 -3.16 -16.87 -1.61
C ALA A 122 -2.75 -18.35 -1.69
N GLY A 123 -1.78 -18.72 -2.55
CA GLY A 123 -1.40 -20.12 -2.80
C GLY A 123 -2.48 -20.97 -3.50
N ALA A 124 -3.65 -20.39 -3.80
CA ALA A 124 -4.79 -21.04 -4.44
C ALA A 124 -4.82 -20.77 -5.96
N VAL A 125 -3.72 -21.09 -6.66
CA VAL A 125 -3.54 -20.73 -8.07
C VAL A 125 -4.53 -21.46 -8.99
N PRO A 126 -5.43 -20.75 -9.70
CA PRO A 126 -6.34 -21.35 -10.66
C PRO A 126 -5.57 -22.12 -11.73
N ALA A 127 -6.18 -23.17 -12.30
CA ALA A 127 -5.54 -23.98 -13.33
C ALA A 127 -4.98 -23.13 -14.50
N ALA A 128 -5.66 -22.04 -14.84
CA ALA A 128 -5.25 -21.07 -15.86
C ALA A 128 -3.93 -20.33 -15.55
N TRP A 129 -3.47 -20.28 -14.30
CA TRP A 129 -2.28 -19.53 -13.87
C TRP A 129 -1.20 -20.41 -13.25
N ARG A 130 -1.45 -21.72 -13.16
CA ARG A 130 -0.54 -22.70 -12.58
C ARG A 130 0.75 -22.80 -13.39
N PRO A 131 1.93 -22.62 -12.75
CA PRO A 131 3.24 -22.78 -13.40
C PRO A 131 3.68 -24.26 -13.48
N ASP A 132 3.06 -25.16 -12.70
CA ASP A 132 3.37 -26.59 -12.57
C ASP A 132 2.80 -27.45 -13.72
N VAL A 133 2.42 -26.84 -14.83
CA VAL A 133 1.94 -27.55 -16.04
C VAL A 133 3.09 -27.90 -16.98
N ARG A 134 2.86 -28.87 -17.87
CA ARG A 134 3.83 -29.23 -18.92
C ARG A 134 4.20 -28.00 -19.76
N TRP A 135 5.48 -27.84 -20.11
CA TRP A 135 5.99 -26.63 -20.77
C TRP A 135 5.27 -26.28 -22.08
N TRP A 136 4.81 -27.28 -22.84
CA TRP A 136 4.07 -27.05 -24.09
C TRP A 136 2.63 -26.59 -23.85
N LEU A 137 2.00 -26.98 -22.73
CA LEU A 137 0.71 -26.43 -22.30
C LEU A 137 0.84 -24.97 -21.87
N LEU A 138 1.95 -24.60 -21.23
CA LEU A 138 2.26 -23.22 -20.91
C LEU A 138 2.40 -22.39 -22.20
N LEU A 139 3.14 -22.89 -23.19
CA LEU A 139 3.27 -22.23 -24.49
C LEU A 139 1.91 -22.07 -25.21
N ALA A 140 1.12 -23.15 -25.28
CA ALA A 140 -0.20 -23.12 -25.89
C ALA A 140 -1.15 -22.12 -25.21
N ARG A 141 -1.07 -22.02 -23.88
CA ARG A 141 -1.87 -21.06 -23.10
C ARG A 141 -1.57 -19.61 -23.49
N TRP A 142 -0.29 -19.26 -23.62
CA TRP A 142 0.12 -17.91 -23.98
C TRP A 142 -0.15 -17.57 -25.45
N LEU A 143 -0.11 -18.57 -26.33
CA LEU A 143 -0.60 -18.41 -27.71
C LEU A 143 -2.12 -18.17 -27.74
N ALA A 144 -2.87 -18.69 -26.77
CA ALA A 144 -4.32 -18.55 -26.65
C ALA A 144 -4.75 -17.59 -25.52
N ILE A 145 -3.93 -16.59 -25.19
CA ILE A 145 -4.13 -15.73 -24.02
C ILE A 145 -5.48 -15.00 -24.03
N ASP A 146 -5.96 -14.60 -25.22
CA ASP A 146 -7.29 -14.01 -25.43
C ASP A 146 -8.42 -14.88 -24.90
N LEU A 147 -8.39 -16.19 -25.19
CA LEU A 147 -9.41 -17.13 -24.76
C LEU A 147 -9.38 -17.32 -23.24
N VAL A 148 -8.18 -17.31 -22.65
CA VAL A 148 -8.01 -17.37 -21.19
C VAL A 148 -8.62 -16.12 -20.55
N TYR A 149 -8.32 -14.93 -21.07
CA TYR A 149 -8.85 -13.68 -20.53
C TYR A 149 -10.37 -13.60 -20.69
N LEU A 150 -10.92 -13.92 -21.86
CA LEU A 150 -12.36 -13.95 -22.09
C LEU A 150 -13.06 -14.96 -21.18
N GLY A 151 -12.54 -16.18 -21.07
CA GLY A 151 -13.10 -17.23 -20.22
C GLY A 151 -13.09 -16.85 -18.74
N ARG A 152 -12.20 -15.96 -18.31
CA ARG A 152 -12.13 -15.44 -16.93
C ARG A 152 -12.95 -14.20 -16.71
N TYR A 153 -13.10 -13.36 -17.73
CA TYR A 153 -13.80 -12.09 -17.66
C TYR A 153 -15.30 -12.23 -17.88
N LEU A 154 -15.73 -12.93 -18.94
CA LEU A 154 -17.13 -13.02 -19.36
C LEU A 154 -18.07 -13.59 -18.28
N PRO A 155 -17.72 -14.64 -17.51
CA PRO A 155 -18.59 -15.14 -16.45
C PRO A 155 -18.85 -14.13 -15.33
N LYS A 156 -17.95 -13.15 -15.17
CA LYS A 156 -18.01 -12.13 -14.12
C LYS A 156 -18.54 -10.79 -14.60
N ARG A 157 -18.89 -10.68 -15.89
CA ARG A 157 -19.29 -9.41 -16.53
C ARG A 157 -20.49 -8.74 -15.84
N SER A 158 -21.41 -9.51 -15.26
CA SER A 158 -22.60 -8.99 -14.59
C SER A 158 -22.28 -8.17 -13.33
N GLY A 159 -21.12 -8.43 -12.69
CA GLY A 159 -20.64 -7.67 -11.53
C GLY A 159 -19.59 -6.61 -11.87
N ARG A 160 -19.40 -6.27 -13.15
CA ARG A 160 -18.40 -5.26 -13.58
C ARG A 160 -19.05 -3.90 -13.83
N PRO A 161 -18.30 -2.79 -13.68
CA PRO A 161 -18.80 -1.45 -14.03
C PRO A 161 -19.26 -1.37 -15.48
N ARG A 162 -20.38 -0.71 -15.74
CA ARG A 162 -20.93 -0.56 -17.10
C ARG A 162 -19.93 0.10 -18.06
N ALA A 163 -19.20 1.11 -17.59
CA ALA A 163 -18.17 1.78 -18.39
C ALA A 163 -17.08 0.82 -18.88
N GLU A 164 -16.62 -0.09 -18.01
CA GLU A 164 -15.62 -1.12 -18.36
C GLU A 164 -16.19 -2.15 -19.34
N ILE A 165 -17.44 -2.56 -19.18
CA ILE A 165 -18.10 -3.48 -20.13
C ILE A 165 -18.24 -2.83 -21.50
N VAL A 166 -18.73 -1.59 -21.54
CA VAL A 166 -18.89 -0.81 -22.78
C VAL A 166 -17.55 -0.62 -23.46
N GLU A 167 -16.52 -0.23 -22.72
CA GLU A 167 -15.17 -0.08 -23.26
C GLU A 167 -14.61 -1.40 -23.80
N THR A 168 -14.79 -2.49 -23.07
CA THR A 168 -14.34 -3.82 -23.51
C THR A 168 -15.05 -4.27 -24.78
N ALA A 169 -16.36 -4.04 -24.87
CA ALA A 169 -17.14 -4.33 -26.06
C ALA A 169 -16.71 -3.45 -27.23
N ALA A 170 -16.56 -2.13 -27.02
CA ALA A 170 -16.14 -1.18 -28.03
C ALA A 170 -14.74 -1.49 -28.56
N PHE A 171 -13.77 -1.70 -27.66
CA PHE A 171 -12.40 -2.10 -28.02
C PHE A 171 -12.40 -3.37 -28.88
N THR A 172 -13.11 -4.41 -28.43
CA THR A 172 -13.17 -5.69 -29.13
C THR A 172 -13.85 -5.57 -30.49
N LEU A 173 -14.97 -4.84 -30.57
CA LEU A 173 -15.69 -4.59 -31.82
C LEU A 173 -14.83 -3.82 -32.82
N VAL A 174 -14.22 -2.72 -32.39
CA VAL A 174 -13.38 -1.87 -33.24
C VAL A 174 -12.16 -2.64 -33.73
N LEU A 175 -11.46 -3.35 -32.83
CA LEU A 175 -10.27 -4.10 -33.21
C LEU A 175 -10.63 -5.24 -34.16
N LEU A 176 -11.55 -6.14 -33.80
CA LEU A 176 -11.94 -7.25 -34.67
C LEU A 176 -12.56 -6.77 -36.00
N GLY A 177 -13.34 -5.70 -35.98
CA GLY A 177 -13.88 -5.08 -37.19
C GLY A 177 -12.79 -4.53 -38.11
N THR A 178 -11.75 -3.90 -37.53
CA THR A 178 -10.58 -3.41 -38.28
C THR A 178 -9.82 -4.58 -38.90
N LEU A 179 -9.53 -5.63 -38.12
CA LEU A 179 -8.84 -6.83 -38.60
C LEU A 179 -9.63 -7.53 -39.72
N GLY A 180 -10.96 -7.65 -39.56
CA GLY A 180 -11.85 -8.22 -40.57
C GLY A 180 -11.90 -7.37 -41.85
N THR A 181 -11.86 -6.05 -41.73
CA THR A 181 -11.82 -5.13 -42.88
C THR A 181 -10.52 -5.29 -43.67
N ILE A 182 -9.37 -5.36 -42.99
CA ILE A 182 -8.07 -5.58 -43.63
C ILE A 182 -8.04 -6.92 -44.36
N ALA A 183 -8.55 -7.99 -43.72
CA ALA A 183 -8.65 -9.30 -44.34
C ALA A 183 -9.58 -9.30 -45.57
N ALA A 184 -10.75 -8.65 -45.48
CA ALA A 184 -11.71 -8.53 -46.56
C ALA A 184 -11.16 -7.71 -47.75
N ALA A 185 -10.25 -6.76 -47.49
CA ALA A 185 -9.54 -6.01 -48.52
C ALA A 185 -8.46 -6.84 -49.25
N GLY A 186 -8.26 -8.11 -48.90
CA GLY A 186 -7.30 -9.01 -49.54
C GLY A 186 -5.94 -9.09 -48.84
N HIS A 187 -5.73 -8.35 -47.75
CA HIS A 187 -4.46 -8.30 -47.00
C HIS A 187 -4.38 -9.32 -45.85
N GLY A 188 -5.08 -10.44 -45.99
CA GLY A 188 -5.11 -11.51 -44.98
C GLY A 188 -3.73 -12.09 -44.65
N PRO A 189 -2.89 -12.44 -45.66
CA PRO A 189 -1.54 -12.95 -45.41
C PRO A 189 -0.67 -11.96 -44.64
N GLU A 190 -0.67 -10.67 -45.03
CA GLU A 190 0.09 -9.61 -44.37
C GLU A 190 -0.39 -9.40 -42.93
N LEU A 191 -1.72 -9.42 -42.72
CA LEU A 191 -2.31 -9.32 -41.39
C LEU A 191 -1.85 -10.45 -40.46
N VAL A 192 -1.76 -11.68 -40.97
CA VAL A 192 -1.26 -12.81 -40.20
C VAL A 192 0.24 -12.66 -39.93
N LEU A 193 1.04 -12.40 -40.97
CA LEU A 193 2.49 -12.42 -40.87
C LEU A 193 3.09 -11.21 -40.15
N LEU A 194 2.47 -10.04 -40.26
CA LEU A 194 2.99 -8.78 -39.73
C LEU A 194 2.29 -8.29 -38.47
N TYR A 195 1.20 -8.92 -38.05
CA TYR A 195 0.47 -8.49 -36.85
C TYR A 195 0.11 -9.66 -35.93
N LEU A 196 -0.70 -10.62 -36.38
CA LEU A 196 -1.19 -11.69 -35.50
C LEU A 196 -0.05 -12.63 -35.06
N LEU A 197 0.73 -13.17 -36.00
CA LEU A 197 1.81 -14.11 -35.69
C LEU A 197 2.87 -13.49 -34.76
N PRO A 198 3.44 -12.30 -35.05
CA PRO A 198 4.40 -11.68 -34.15
C PRO A 198 3.84 -11.39 -32.75
N GLN A 199 2.57 -10.97 -32.66
CA GLN A 199 1.88 -10.73 -31.39
C GLN A 199 1.81 -12.02 -30.55
N ARG A 200 1.42 -13.15 -31.17
CA ARG A 200 1.35 -14.45 -30.47
C ARG A 200 2.71 -14.93 -30.00
N LEU A 201 3.72 -14.80 -30.86
CA LEU A 201 5.10 -15.19 -30.53
C LEU A 201 5.66 -14.34 -29.38
N GLY A 202 5.41 -13.02 -29.38
CA GLY A 202 5.82 -12.11 -28.30
C GLY A 202 5.16 -12.46 -26.97
N ALA A 203 3.84 -12.67 -26.95
CA ALA A 203 3.11 -13.07 -25.75
C ALA A 203 3.58 -14.43 -25.20
N ALA A 204 3.81 -15.40 -26.09
CA ALA A 204 4.33 -16.72 -25.73
C ALA A 204 5.74 -16.65 -25.12
N ALA A 205 6.64 -15.89 -25.73
CA ALA A 205 8.00 -15.69 -25.22
C ALA A 205 8.01 -15.00 -23.86
N PHE A 206 7.21 -13.93 -23.68
CA PHE A 206 7.09 -13.23 -22.40
C PHE A 206 6.55 -14.15 -21.30
N GLY A 207 5.44 -14.82 -21.57
CA GLY A 207 4.82 -15.75 -20.63
C GLY A 207 5.73 -16.89 -20.22
N TRP A 208 6.49 -17.45 -21.17
CA TRP A 208 7.50 -18.45 -20.88
C TRP A 208 8.59 -17.94 -19.94
N TYR A 209 9.13 -16.75 -20.22
CA TYR A 209 10.20 -16.15 -19.40
C TYR A 209 9.74 -15.93 -17.95
N VAL A 210 8.56 -15.34 -17.76
CA VAL A 210 8.03 -15.00 -16.42
C VAL A 210 7.73 -16.25 -15.59
N PHE A 211 7.13 -17.29 -16.19
CA PHE A 211 6.66 -18.45 -15.43
C PHE A 211 7.70 -19.58 -15.31
N ARG A 212 8.74 -19.59 -16.16
CA ARG A 212 9.83 -20.57 -16.11
C ARG A 212 11.12 -20.03 -15.49
N GLY A 213 11.28 -18.71 -15.38
CA GLY A 213 12.49 -18.07 -14.86
C GLY A 213 12.93 -18.58 -13.47
N PRO A 214 14.22 -18.40 -13.10
CA PRO A 214 14.74 -18.93 -11.84
C PRO A 214 13.91 -18.45 -10.66
N ARG A 215 13.35 -19.42 -9.90
CA ARG A 215 12.68 -19.13 -8.62
C ARG A 215 13.70 -18.43 -7.75
N ARG A 216 13.49 -17.15 -7.43
CA ARG A 216 14.30 -16.48 -6.42
C ARG A 216 14.12 -17.26 -5.12
N GLU A 217 15.20 -17.82 -4.60
CA GLU A 217 15.17 -18.43 -3.27
C GLU A 217 14.58 -17.42 -2.29
N PRO A 218 13.74 -17.86 -1.35
CA PRO A 218 13.26 -16.98 -0.29
C PRO A 218 14.50 -16.41 0.41
N VAL A 219 14.67 -15.10 0.31
CA VAL A 219 15.72 -14.37 1.00
C VAL A 219 15.60 -14.74 2.48
N ARG A 220 16.63 -15.43 3.03
CA ARG A 220 16.68 -15.74 4.47
C ARG A 220 16.40 -14.45 5.23
N PRO A 221 15.46 -14.44 6.19
CA PRO A 221 15.09 -13.21 6.87
C PRO A 221 16.34 -12.67 7.58
N ARG A 222 16.82 -11.51 7.13
CA ARG A 222 17.59 -10.62 8.00
C ARG A 222 16.72 -10.34 9.22
N ARG A 223 17.33 -10.26 10.41
CA ARG A 223 16.65 -9.85 11.67
C ARG A 223 15.65 -8.75 11.37
N SER A 224 14.42 -8.87 11.88
CA SER A 224 13.36 -7.96 11.47
C SER A 224 13.70 -6.53 11.92
N PRO A 225 13.45 -5.52 11.09
CA PRO A 225 13.61 -4.12 11.48
C PRO A 225 12.82 -3.74 12.74
N VAL A 226 11.72 -4.45 13.02
CA VAL A 226 10.91 -4.31 14.25
C VAL A 226 11.65 -4.85 15.48
N GLU A 227 12.39 -5.95 15.38
CA GLU A 227 13.31 -6.36 16.46
C GLU A 227 14.40 -5.29 16.69
N ALA A 228 14.89 -4.66 15.61
CA ALA A 228 15.87 -3.58 15.69
C ALA A 228 15.28 -2.25 16.21
N TYR A 229 13.99 -1.97 15.97
CA TYR A 229 13.23 -0.86 16.55
C TYR A 229 12.97 -1.11 18.03
N ARG A 230 12.47 -2.30 18.38
CA ARG A 230 12.22 -2.73 19.77
C ARG A 230 13.52 -2.67 20.59
N ASP A 231 14.65 -3.06 20.02
CA ASP A 231 15.96 -2.94 20.68
C ASP A 231 16.49 -1.50 20.74
N ARG A 232 16.21 -0.64 19.75
CA ARG A 232 16.58 0.80 19.78
C ARG A 232 15.77 1.58 20.82
N PHE A 233 14.46 1.35 20.87
CA PHE A 233 13.56 1.86 21.89
C PHE A 233 14.02 1.40 23.29
N ARG A 234 14.30 0.10 23.44
CA ARG A 234 14.82 -0.49 24.67
C ARG A 234 16.21 0.01 25.08
N LYS A 235 17.06 0.45 24.13
CA LYS A 235 18.37 1.06 24.40
C LYS A 235 18.26 2.51 24.88
N HIS A 236 17.32 3.30 24.35
CA HIS A 236 17.12 4.69 24.78
C HIS A 236 16.38 4.81 26.11
N HIS A 237 15.65 3.78 26.54
CA HIS A 237 14.75 3.84 27.70
C HIS A 237 15.06 2.83 28.83
N ARG A 238 16.25 2.22 28.85
CA ARG A 238 16.62 1.24 29.90
C ARG A 238 17.16 1.89 31.18
N LYS A 239 16.60 1.53 32.34
CA LYS A 239 17.38 1.31 33.57
C LYS A 239 17.99 -0.11 33.53
N PRO A 240 19.25 -0.34 33.92
CA PRO A 240 19.86 -1.67 33.85
C PRO A 240 19.25 -2.57 34.93
N GLY A 241 18.79 -3.78 34.59
CA GLY A 241 18.49 -4.77 35.64
C GLY A 241 17.61 -6.00 35.38
N VAL A 242 16.87 -6.14 34.27
CA VAL A 242 15.96 -7.32 34.13
C VAL A 242 16.13 -8.05 32.78
N PRO A 243 16.28 -9.39 32.76
CA PRO A 243 16.24 -10.20 31.55
C PRO A 243 14.79 -10.59 31.18
N CYS A 244 14.46 -10.57 29.87
CA CYS A 244 13.15 -11.03 29.35
C CYS A 244 13.32 -12.36 28.62
N HIS A 245 12.55 -13.37 29.03
CA HIS A 245 12.28 -14.57 28.24
C HIS A 245 11.26 -14.26 27.13
N ARG A 246 11.49 -14.81 25.93
CA ARG A 246 10.50 -14.91 24.85
C ARG A 246 9.67 -16.17 25.08
N GLN A 247 8.36 -16.01 25.25
CA GLN A 247 7.39 -17.04 24.89
C GLN A 247 6.32 -16.39 24.04
N ALA A 248 6.12 -16.95 22.85
CA ALA A 248 4.96 -16.69 22.02
C ALA A 248 3.80 -17.50 22.62
N THR A 249 2.76 -16.81 23.09
CA THR A 249 1.53 -17.45 23.57
C THR A 249 0.40 -17.20 22.57
N ALA A 250 -0.32 -18.26 22.23
CA ALA A 250 -1.52 -18.27 21.40
C ALA A 250 -2.60 -17.30 21.93
N PRO A 251 -3.52 -16.80 21.07
CA PRO A 251 -4.48 -15.78 21.46
C PRO A 251 -5.47 -16.34 22.50
N ALA A 252 -5.59 -15.63 23.63
CA ALA A 252 -6.56 -15.92 24.68
C ALA A 252 -7.99 -15.52 24.23
N PRO A 253 -9.03 -16.25 24.69
CA PRO A 253 -10.42 -15.96 24.34
C PRO A 253 -10.88 -14.55 24.80
N PRO A 254 -11.96 -13.99 24.22
CA PRO A 254 -12.47 -12.67 24.59
C PRO A 254 -12.91 -12.66 26.06
N ALA A 255 -12.09 -12.06 26.93
CA ALA A 255 -12.44 -11.77 28.31
C ALA A 255 -13.82 -11.08 28.42
N ALA A 256 -14.69 -11.65 29.27
CA ALA A 256 -15.97 -11.08 29.69
C ALA A 256 -15.77 -9.73 30.38
N ALA A 257 -16.83 -8.91 30.50
CA ALA A 257 -16.80 -7.60 31.14
C ALA A 257 -16.25 -7.68 32.58
N GLY A 258 -14.97 -7.39 32.75
CA GLY A 258 -14.24 -7.47 34.01
C GLY A 258 -14.63 -6.38 35.00
N ARG A 259 -14.19 -6.54 36.25
CA ARG A 259 -14.30 -5.49 37.28
C ARG A 259 -13.37 -4.32 36.95
N PHE A 260 -13.58 -3.16 37.56
CA PHE A 260 -12.61 -2.07 37.49
C PHE A 260 -11.39 -2.39 38.35
N HIS A 261 -10.21 -2.08 37.82
CA HIS A 261 -8.91 -2.26 38.44
C HIS A 261 -8.20 -0.91 38.56
N GLU A 262 -7.72 -0.58 39.74
CA GLU A 262 -6.92 0.64 39.95
C GLU A 262 -5.51 0.43 39.41
N LEU A 263 -5.18 1.12 38.32
CA LEU A 263 -3.85 1.11 37.71
C LEU A 263 -3.14 2.43 37.99
N VAL A 264 -1.84 2.33 38.28
CA VAL A 264 -1.00 3.50 38.59
C VAL A 264 -0.49 4.12 37.29
N VAL A 265 -0.62 5.44 37.18
CA VAL A 265 -0.02 6.25 36.13
C VAL A 265 1.49 6.25 36.32
N SER A 266 2.19 5.56 35.43
CA SER A 266 3.65 5.45 35.42
C SER A 266 4.33 6.55 34.62
N GLU A 267 3.62 7.15 33.65
CA GLU A 267 4.15 8.19 32.78
C GLU A 267 3.01 9.01 32.18
N VAL A 268 3.21 10.32 32.09
CA VAL A 268 2.36 11.26 31.35
C VAL A 268 3.25 12.04 30.40
N ARG A 269 3.01 11.94 29.10
CA ARG A 269 3.87 12.51 28.05
C ARG A 269 3.02 13.22 27.01
N ARG A 270 3.33 14.49 26.72
CA ARG A 270 2.69 15.21 25.62
C ARG A 270 3.14 14.63 24.28
N ILE A 271 2.18 14.31 23.41
CA ILE A 271 2.44 13.71 22.08
C ILE A 271 2.02 14.63 20.93
N ALA A 272 1.13 15.59 21.17
CA ALA A 272 0.76 16.63 20.23
C ALA A 272 0.18 17.84 20.97
N ALA A 273 -0.06 18.95 20.27
CA ALA A 273 -0.79 20.08 20.81
C ALA A 273 -2.21 19.66 21.26
N GLY A 274 -2.49 19.75 22.56
CA GLY A 274 -3.74 19.33 23.17
C GLY A 274 -3.93 17.80 23.27
N ALA A 275 -2.85 17.01 23.17
CA ALA A 275 -2.92 15.56 23.32
C ALA A 275 -1.74 14.97 24.12
N THR A 276 -2.07 14.03 24.99
CA THR A 276 -1.15 13.43 25.96
C THR A 276 -1.31 11.92 25.97
N SER A 277 -0.20 11.19 25.95
CA SER A 277 -0.18 9.75 26.22
C SER A 277 -0.01 9.49 27.71
N VAL A 278 -0.86 8.63 28.26
CA VAL A 278 -0.86 8.20 29.66
C VAL A 278 -0.50 6.71 29.71
N ARG A 279 0.60 6.37 30.37
CA ARG A 279 1.05 4.98 30.56
C ARG A 279 0.68 4.50 31.95
N LEU A 280 -0.01 3.38 32.01
CA LEU A 280 -0.45 2.71 33.21
C LEU A 280 0.40 1.45 33.45
N ALA A 281 0.85 1.26 34.68
CA ALA A 281 1.53 0.04 35.10
C ALA A 281 0.49 -1.08 35.31
N VAL A 282 0.66 -2.21 34.61
CA VAL A 282 -0.22 -3.38 34.73
C VAL A 282 0.44 -4.42 35.65
N PRO A 283 -0.13 -4.67 36.84
CA PRO A 283 0.32 -5.71 37.76
C PRO A 283 0.39 -7.10 37.10
N PRO A 284 1.34 -7.98 37.50
CA PRO A 284 1.51 -9.30 36.88
C PRO A 284 0.23 -10.15 36.79
N ASP A 285 -0.62 -10.08 37.81
CA ASP A 285 -1.91 -10.76 37.91
C ASP A 285 -2.96 -10.25 36.91
N LEU A 286 -2.86 -8.99 36.47
CA LEU A 286 -3.79 -8.38 35.52
C LEU A 286 -3.28 -8.41 34.08
N ARG A 287 -2.04 -8.87 33.84
CA ARG A 287 -1.46 -8.88 32.50
C ARG A 287 -2.29 -9.68 31.51
N ALA A 288 -2.79 -10.85 31.90
CA ALA A 288 -3.60 -11.68 31.02
C ALA A 288 -4.87 -10.95 30.54
N GLU A 289 -5.53 -10.23 31.44
CA GLU A 289 -6.76 -9.47 31.15
C GLU A 289 -6.52 -8.31 30.16
N PHE A 290 -5.42 -7.59 30.34
CA PHE A 290 -5.06 -6.44 29.50
C PHE A 290 -4.14 -6.79 28.31
N SER A 291 -3.70 -8.05 28.17
CA SER A 291 -2.77 -8.52 27.11
C SER A 291 -3.42 -8.79 25.75
N ALA A 292 -4.66 -8.37 25.54
CA ALA A 292 -5.38 -8.74 24.34
C ALA A 292 -4.91 -7.96 23.10
N GLY A 293 -5.10 -8.59 21.93
CA GLY A 293 -4.59 -8.15 20.63
C GLY A 293 -4.97 -6.73 20.18
N PRO A 294 -4.42 -6.30 19.03
CA PRO A 294 -4.53 -4.94 18.53
C PRO A 294 -5.97 -4.42 18.52
N ALA A 295 -6.10 -3.19 19.02
CA ALA A 295 -7.32 -2.37 19.04
C ALA A 295 -8.49 -2.88 19.91
N ARG A 296 -8.22 -3.76 20.88
CA ARG A 296 -9.20 -4.05 21.92
C ARG A 296 -9.37 -2.86 22.87
N GLN A 297 -10.61 -2.42 23.07
CA GLN A 297 -10.92 -1.28 23.94
C GLN A 297 -10.63 -1.53 25.43
N VAL A 298 -10.34 -0.44 26.15
CA VAL A 298 -10.33 -0.37 27.62
C VAL A 298 -11.26 0.75 28.08
N VAL A 299 -11.95 0.52 29.20
CA VAL A 299 -12.81 1.53 29.82
C VAL A 299 -12.07 2.12 31.00
N VAL A 300 -11.91 3.43 31.00
CA VAL A 300 -11.17 4.20 32.00
C VAL A 300 -12.15 5.13 32.70
N ARG A 301 -12.06 5.17 34.03
CA ARG A 301 -12.75 6.13 34.89
C ARG A 301 -11.70 6.98 35.61
N PRO A 302 -11.67 8.31 35.40
CA PRO A 302 -10.85 9.21 36.18
C PRO A 302 -11.32 9.25 37.64
N ALA A 303 -10.37 9.38 38.56
CA ALA A 303 -10.64 9.51 39.99
C ALA A 303 -11.32 10.85 40.35
N THR A 304 -11.08 11.88 39.54
CA THR A 304 -11.57 13.25 39.70
C THR A 304 -13.03 13.46 39.30
N GLY A 305 -13.74 12.42 38.84
CA GLY A 305 -15.10 12.52 38.29
C GLY A 305 -15.10 12.76 36.77
N GLY A 306 -16.27 12.72 36.13
CA GLY A 306 -16.42 12.96 34.68
C GLY A 306 -16.90 11.77 33.81
N GLY A 307 -17.36 10.68 34.44
CA GLY A 307 -17.94 9.52 33.73
C GLY A 307 -16.91 8.47 33.29
N HIS A 308 -17.38 7.39 32.66
CA HIS A 308 -16.52 6.37 32.06
C HIS A 308 -16.23 6.73 30.61
N ARG A 309 -14.98 6.55 30.16
CA ARG A 309 -14.57 6.74 28.77
C ARG A 309 -13.89 5.51 28.22
N THR A 310 -14.03 5.29 26.93
CA THR A 310 -13.46 4.14 26.24
C THR A 310 -12.28 4.57 25.40
N TYR A 311 -11.15 3.89 25.55
CA TYR A 311 -9.91 4.17 24.84
C TYR A 311 -9.44 2.92 24.09
N ALA A 312 -8.80 3.13 22.95
CA ALA A 312 -8.01 2.10 22.29
C ALA A 312 -6.57 2.13 22.85
N PRO A 313 -6.06 1.01 23.39
CA PRO A 313 -4.68 0.89 23.86
C PRO A 313 -3.70 1.14 22.73
N CYS A 314 -2.78 2.07 22.93
CA CYS A 314 -1.66 2.32 22.04
C CYS A 314 -0.55 1.28 22.24
N PRO A 315 0.33 1.06 21.25
CA PRO A 315 1.49 0.19 21.40
C PRO A 315 2.31 0.55 22.64
N SER A 316 2.62 -0.44 23.47
CA SER A 316 3.26 -0.25 24.77
C SER A 316 4.14 -1.43 25.16
N GLU A 317 4.98 -1.22 26.18
CA GLU A 317 5.87 -2.26 26.68
C GLU A 317 5.08 -3.38 27.37
N PRO A 318 5.59 -4.63 27.38
CA PRO A 318 4.96 -5.72 28.11
C PRO A 318 4.75 -5.36 29.59
N GLY A 319 3.51 -5.49 30.07
CA GLY A 319 3.13 -5.12 31.43
C GLY A 319 2.81 -3.63 31.63
N ALA A 320 2.70 -2.87 30.55
CA ALA A 320 2.13 -1.52 30.55
C ALA A 320 0.89 -1.46 29.65
N LEU A 321 0.03 -0.50 29.95
CA LEU A 321 -1.13 -0.13 29.13
C LEU A 321 -1.02 1.35 28.83
N THR A 322 -0.94 1.74 27.55
CA THR A 322 -0.87 3.15 27.18
C THR A 322 -2.17 3.58 26.51
N ILE A 323 -2.74 4.69 26.96
CA ILE A 323 -3.87 5.35 26.31
C ILE A 323 -3.43 6.73 25.83
N ALA A 324 -4.09 7.27 24.82
CA ALA A 324 -3.90 8.64 24.41
C ALA A 324 -5.19 9.41 24.65
N VAL A 325 -5.03 10.61 25.21
CA VAL A 325 -6.11 11.48 25.65
C VAL A 325 -5.96 12.80 24.91
N ARG A 326 -7.08 13.37 24.45
CA ARG A 326 -7.16 14.67 23.78
C ARG A 326 -8.03 15.61 24.60
N GLU A 327 -7.45 16.72 25.03
CA GLU A 327 -8.07 17.67 25.97
C GLU A 327 -9.47 18.13 25.51
N SER A 328 -9.60 18.47 24.22
CA SER A 328 -10.87 18.91 23.64
C SER A 328 -11.99 17.86 23.62
N GLU A 329 -11.65 16.57 23.73
CA GLU A 329 -12.58 15.44 23.63
C GLU A 329 -12.84 14.80 25.01
N ASP A 330 -11.80 14.72 25.83
CA ASP A 330 -11.80 14.00 27.10
C ASP A 330 -12.12 14.88 28.31
N GLY A 331 -12.02 16.20 28.17
CA GLY A 331 -12.34 17.18 29.19
C GLY A 331 -11.26 17.32 30.27
N PRO A 332 -11.50 18.17 31.29
CA PRO A 332 -10.48 18.59 32.25
C PRO A 332 -10.01 17.48 33.19
N ALA A 333 -10.73 16.36 33.26
CA ALA A 333 -10.42 15.24 34.16
C ALA A 333 -9.03 14.63 33.93
N PHE A 334 -8.40 14.89 32.78
CA PHE A 334 -7.07 14.42 32.44
C PHE A 334 -6.01 15.53 32.30
N GLU A 335 -6.39 16.81 32.45
CA GLU A 335 -5.46 17.94 32.32
C GLU A 335 -4.42 17.97 33.45
N ASP A 336 -4.85 17.62 34.66
CA ASP A 336 -4.01 17.62 35.87
C ASP A 336 -3.38 16.27 36.20
N LEU A 337 -3.52 15.26 35.34
CA LEU A 337 -3.03 13.92 35.61
C LEU A 337 -1.49 13.88 35.66
N ARG A 338 -0.95 13.30 36.72
CA ARG A 338 0.50 13.18 36.96
C ARG A 338 0.91 11.74 37.17
N SER A 339 2.21 11.48 36.99
CA SER A 339 2.80 10.21 37.40
C SER A 339 2.59 9.99 38.90
N GLY A 340 2.13 8.79 39.27
CA GLY A 340 1.75 8.42 40.62
C GLY A 340 0.24 8.41 40.87
N ASP A 341 -0.54 9.08 40.03
CA ASP A 341 -2.00 9.07 40.13
C ASP A 341 -2.57 7.69 39.79
N ARG A 342 -3.86 7.49 40.09
CA ARG A 342 -4.56 6.23 39.85
C ARG A 342 -5.75 6.44 38.94
N LEU A 343 -5.93 5.49 38.02
CA LEU A 343 -7.08 5.42 37.14
C LEU A 343 -7.75 4.05 37.29
N ALA A 344 -9.07 4.03 37.42
CA ALA A 344 -9.84 2.81 37.40
C ALA A 344 -10.01 2.35 35.95
N VAL A 345 -9.50 1.17 35.60
CA VAL A 345 -9.50 0.62 34.25
C VAL A 345 -10.11 -0.77 34.21
N ARG A 346 -10.87 -1.06 33.16
CA ARG A 346 -11.52 -2.35 32.90
C ARG A 346 -11.29 -2.76 31.46
N ALA A 347 -11.17 -4.07 31.18
CA ALA A 347 -11.21 -4.58 29.81
C ALA A 347 -12.56 -4.26 29.13
N GLY A 348 -12.49 -3.64 27.96
CA GLY A 348 -13.64 -3.33 27.12
C GLY A 348 -13.95 -4.45 26.12
N THR A 349 -15.13 -4.33 25.51
CA THR A 349 -15.58 -5.17 24.40
C THR A 349 -15.68 -4.31 23.15
N GLY A 350 -14.80 -4.54 22.17
CA GLY A 350 -14.80 -3.83 20.89
C GLY A 350 -14.95 -4.79 19.72
N ARG A 351 -15.60 -4.34 18.64
CA ARG A 351 -15.63 -5.05 17.35
C ARG A 351 -14.47 -4.65 16.43
N PHE A 352 -13.77 -3.57 16.76
CA PHE A 352 -12.59 -3.09 16.05
C PHE A 352 -11.37 -3.88 16.51
N THR A 353 -11.30 -5.15 16.12
CA THR A 353 -10.20 -6.05 16.49
C THR A 353 -9.54 -6.57 15.23
N LEU A 354 -8.27 -6.98 15.32
CA LEU A 354 -7.56 -7.68 14.25
C LEU A 354 -6.97 -8.98 14.82
N THR A 355 -7.11 -10.07 14.07
CA THR A 355 -6.34 -11.30 14.29
C THR A 355 -5.31 -11.39 13.18
N THR A 356 -4.03 -11.40 13.57
CA THR A 356 -2.90 -11.48 12.64
C THR A 356 -2.58 -12.93 12.31
N ASP A 357 -2.14 -13.16 11.07
CA ASP A 357 -1.64 -14.46 10.60
C ASP A 357 -0.25 -14.31 9.96
N PRO A 358 0.81 -14.96 10.48
CA PRO A 358 2.14 -14.89 9.89
C PRO A 358 2.24 -15.33 8.43
N GLY A 359 1.30 -16.16 7.95
CA GLY A 359 1.21 -16.58 6.56
C GLY A 359 0.43 -15.62 5.66
N ALA A 360 -0.23 -14.60 6.22
CA ALA A 360 -1.04 -13.67 5.45
C ALA A 360 -0.18 -12.73 4.59
N ALA A 361 -0.71 -12.45 3.39
CA ALA A 361 -0.17 -11.50 2.43
C ALA A 361 -1.28 -10.53 2.01
N LYS A 362 -1.79 -9.75 2.97
CA LYS A 362 -2.95 -8.88 2.83
C LYS A 362 -2.57 -7.42 2.63
N HIS A 363 -3.54 -6.63 2.18
CA HIS A 363 -3.48 -5.18 2.18
C HIS A 363 -4.52 -4.61 3.12
N TYR A 364 -4.05 -3.89 4.11
CA TYR A 364 -4.87 -3.19 5.07
C TYR A 364 -4.93 -1.70 4.75
N VAL A 365 -6.11 -1.11 4.94
CA VAL A 365 -6.27 0.35 4.89
C VAL A 365 -6.81 0.87 6.21
N GLY A 366 -6.08 1.80 6.82
CA GLY A 366 -6.55 2.59 7.95
C GLY A 366 -7.01 3.97 7.50
N LEU A 367 -8.18 4.42 7.91
CA LEU A 367 -8.62 5.81 7.82
C LEU A 367 -8.77 6.35 9.24
N ALA A 368 -7.88 7.25 9.62
CA ALA A 368 -7.87 7.89 10.93
C ALA A 368 -8.05 9.40 10.80
N ALA A 369 -8.68 10.02 11.79
CA ALA A 369 -8.66 11.47 11.93
C ALA A 369 -8.51 11.88 13.40
N GLY A 370 -7.60 12.81 13.67
CA GLY A 370 -7.32 13.27 15.04
C GLY A 370 -6.94 12.12 15.97
N SER A 371 -7.67 11.97 17.08
CA SER A 371 -7.52 10.91 18.08
C SER A 371 -7.87 9.51 17.58
N GLY A 372 -8.60 9.39 16.47
CA GLY A 372 -8.94 8.10 15.86
C GLY A 372 -7.72 7.26 15.44
N ILE A 373 -6.54 7.87 15.37
CA ILE A 373 -5.28 7.14 15.19
C ILE A 373 -5.00 6.15 16.33
N THR A 374 -5.55 6.36 17.53
CA THR A 374 -5.37 5.47 18.68
C THR A 374 -5.94 4.07 18.44
N ALA A 375 -7.00 3.95 17.64
CA ALA A 375 -7.57 2.68 17.24
C ALA A 375 -6.78 2.04 16.09
N VAL A 376 -6.32 2.85 15.13
CA VAL A 376 -5.67 2.36 13.90
C VAL A 376 -4.19 2.03 14.09
N LEU A 377 -3.47 2.78 14.92
CA LEU A 377 -2.03 2.60 15.15
C LEU A 377 -1.66 1.20 15.70
N PRO A 378 -2.39 0.63 16.68
CA PRO A 378 -2.15 -0.74 17.14
C PRO A 378 -2.34 -1.79 16.04
N VAL A 379 -3.35 -1.60 15.17
CA VAL A 379 -3.60 -2.47 14.02
C VAL A 379 -2.42 -2.41 13.06
N LEU A 380 -2.00 -1.20 12.67
CA LEU A 380 -0.84 -0.98 11.81
C LEU A 380 0.42 -1.62 12.40
N ALA A 381 0.70 -1.39 13.68
CA ALA A 381 1.87 -1.96 14.35
C ALA A 381 1.85 -3.49 14.37
N ALA A 382 0.69 -4.10 14.63
CA ALA A 382 0.53 -5.56 14.67
C ALA A 382 0.69 -6.19 13.29
N VAL A 383 0.06 -5.63 12.24
CA VAL A 383 0.24 -6.10 10.85
C VAL A 383 1.72 -6.11 10.48
N LEU A 384 2.44 -5.03 10.78
CA LEU A 384 3.85 -4.93 10.40
C LEU A 384 4.78 -5.87 11.17
N ALA A 385 4.43 -6.19 12.42
CA ALA A 385 5.19 -7.08 13.28
C ALA A 385 4.91 -8.55 12.98
N ASP A 386 3.65 -8.91 12.82
CA ASP A 386 3.20 -10.30 12.79
C ASP A 386 3.01 -10.83 11.36
N GLU A 387 2.70 -9.97 10.39
CA GLU A 387 2.41 -10.35 9.00
C GLU A 387 3.48 -9.81 8.03
N PRO A 388 4.61 -10.53 7.82
CA PRO A 388 5.76 -10.01 7.09
C PRO A 388 5.48 -9.77 5.59
N GLN A 389 4.46 -10.41 5.01
CA GLN A 389 4.07 -10.24 3.60
C GLN A 389 2.92 -9.25 3.40
N SER A 390 2.32 -8.76 4.50
CA SER A 390 1.23 -7.79 4.43
C SER A 390 1.74 -6.36 4.31
N ARG A 391 0.91 -5.51 3.70
CA ARG A 391 1.14 -4.08 3.51
C ARG A 391 0.01 -3.26 4.12
N PHE A 392 0.32 -2.02 4.52
CA PHE A 392 -0.62 -1.11 5.17
C PHE A 392 -0.63 0.26 4.48
N THR A 393 -1.82 0.81 4.24
CA THR A 393 -1.98 2.21 3.80
C THR A 393 -2.78 2.98 4.83
N LEU A 394 -2.23 4.06 5.36
CA LEU A 394 -2.86 4.91 6.36
C LEU A 394 -3.27 6.25 5.73
N LEU A 395 -4.56 6.57 5.73
CA LEU A 395 -5.09 7.89 5.43
C LEU A 395 -5.30 8.63 6.74
N TYR A 396 -4.46 9.62 7.04
CA TYR A 396 -4.49 10.31 8.34
C TYR A 396 -4.82 11.80 8.23
N VAL A 397 -6.00 12.18 8.69
CA VAL A 397 -6.50 13.56 8.61
C VAL A 397 -6.26 14.30 9.93
N ASN A 398 -5.59 15.45 9.87
CA ASN A 398 -5.40 16.34 11.03
C ASN A 398 -5.48 17.81 10.62
N ARG A 399 -5.57 18.69 11.61
CA ARG A 399 -5.54 20.14 11.37
C ARG A 399 -4.16 20.59 10.91
N SER A 400 -3.13 20.28 11.69
CA SER A 400 -1.74 20.58 11.38
C SER A 400 -0.78 19.51 11.91
N GLY A 401 0.49 19.54 11.52
CA GLY A 401 1.59 18.73 12.05
C GLY A 401 1.63 18.77 13.57
N ALA A 402 1.56 19.97 14.16
CA ALA A 402 1.53 20.16 15.61
C ALA A 402 0.38 19.44 16.33
N SER A 403 -0.76 19.19 15.66
CA SER A 403 -1.91 18.47 16.22
C SER A 403 -1.94 16.97 15.88
N THR A 404 -0.89 16.47 15.22
CA THR A 404 -0.79 15.09 14.75
C THR A 404 -0.29 14.22 15.88
N MET A 405 -1.16 13.36 16.40
CA MET A 405 -0.77 12.42 17.45
C MET A 405 0.12 11.32 16.84
N PHE A 406 1.15 10.93 17.59
CA PHE A 406 2.07 9.85 17.22
C PHE A 406 2.83 10.07 15.89
N ALA A 407 3.11 11.31 15.51
CA ALA A 407 3.81 11.61 14.26
C ALA A 407 5.18 10.93 14.19
N ASP A 408 6.01 11.09 15.23
CA ASP A 408 7.35 10.49 15.28
C ASP A 408 7.30 8.95 15.26
N GLU A 409 6.33 8.36 15.96
CA GLU A 409 6.11 6.92 15.95
C GLU A 409 5.67 6.39 14.58
N LEU A 410 4.80 7.13 13.88
CA LEU A 410 4.38 6.79 12.51
C LEU A 410 5.56 6.86 11.54
N THR A 411 6.40 7.89 11.63
CA THR A 411 7.61 8.01 10.82
C THR A 411 8.60 6.90 11.12
N ALA A 412 8.80 6.55 12.39
CA ALA A 412 9.67 5.43 12.76
C ALA A 412 9.14 4.08 12.25
N LEU A 413 7.82 3.89 12.24
CA LEU A 413 7.19 2.69 11.68
C LEU A 413 7.31 2.64 10.16
N ALA A 414 7.09 3.77 9.48
CA ALA A 414 7.28 3.90 8.04
C ALA A 414 8.74 3.55 7.67
N ASP A 415 9.72 4.29 8.22
CA ASP A 415 11.16 4.10 7.98
C ASP A 415 11.63 2.66 8.23
N GLY A 416 11.01 1.95 9.18
CA GLY A 416 11.34 0.57 9.53
C GLY A 416 10.60 -0.50 8.74
N ALA A 417 9.61 -0.17 7.92
CA ALA A 417 8.72 -1.16 7.30
C ALA A 417 9.21 -1.70 5.95
N ASP A 418 10.40 -1.32 5.47
CA ASP A 418 10.98 -1.75 4.19
C ASP A 418 10.00 -1.60 3.01
N GLY A 419 9.17 -0.55 3.02
CA GLY A 419 8.21 -0.30 1.94
C GLY A 419 6.81 -0.84 2.10
N ARG A 420 6.55 -1.57 3.19
CA ARG A 420 5.23 -2.16 3.44
C ARG A 420 4.20 -1.16 3.98
N VAL A 421 4.60 0.07 4.29
CA VAL A 421 3.71 1.12 4.83
C VAL A 421 3.72 2.32 3.92
N ARG A 422 2.53 2.83 3.62
CA ARG A 422 2.32 4.14 3.01
C ARG A 422 1.42 4.97 3.89
N ILE A 423 1.79 6.22 4.15
CA ILE A 423 0.99 7.13 4.97
C ILE A 423 0.66 8.38 4.14
N LEU A 424 -0.62 8.72 4.06
CA LEU A 424 -1.13 9.92 3.39
C LEU A 424 -1.70 10.84 4.46
N HIS A 425 -0.95 11.86 4.82
CA HIS A 425 -1.35 12.91 5.74
C HIS A 425 -2.21 13.95 5.01
N TYR A 426 -3.42 14.21 5.50
CA TYR A 426 -4.25 15.32 5.05
C TYR A 426 -4.25 16.43 6.11
N ARG A 427 -3.83 17.64 5.75
CA ARG A 427 -3.76 18.80 6.66
C ARG A 427 -4.83 19.83 6.31
N THR A 428 -5.72 20.12 7.24
CA THR A 428 -6.80 21.11 6.98
C THR A 428 -6.37 22.56 7.18
N ASP A 429 -5.27 22.82 7.89
CA ASP A 429 -4.68 24.14 8.00
C ASP A 429 -3.67 24.36 6.87
N ASP A 430 -4.05 25.22 5.94
CA ASP A 430 -3.28 25.57 4.74
C ASP A 430 -1.96 26.31 5.02
N ARG A 431 -1.78 26.77 6.26
CA ARG A 431 -0.58 27.45 6.76
C ARG A 431 0.42 26.50 7.44
N ASP A 432 0.09 25.21 7.51
CA ASP A 432 0.95 24.21 8.13
C ASP A 432 2.34 24.17 7.45
N PRO A 433 3.44 24.39 8.19
CA PRO A 433 4.78 24.35 7.63
C PRO A 433 5.15 23.00 7.01
N ASP A 434 4.53 21.90 7.44
CA ASP A 434 4.77 20.57 6.88
C ASP A 434 4.14 20.40 5.48
N LEU A 435 3.14 21.23 5.11
CA LEU A 435 2.66 21.32 3.72
C LEU A 435 3.67 22.01 2.80
N HIS A 436 4.52 22.87 3.37
CA HIS A 436 5.52 23.67 2.64
C HIS A 436 6.91 23.05 2.70
N ARG A 437 7.13 22.11 3.62
CA ARG A 437 8.21 21.12 3.52
C ARG A 437 7.83 20.08 2.46
N ALA A 438 7.81 20.48 1.20
CA ALA A 438 8.26 19.56 0.18
C ALA A 438 9.70 19.21 0.55
N ARG A 439 9.91 18.08 1.25
CA ARG A 439 11.24 17.56 1.51
C ARG A 439 11.88 17.46 0.12
N ALA A 440 12.88 18.30 -0.15
CA ALA A 440 13.60 18.22 -1.42
C ALA A 440 14.09 16.77 -1.54
N PRO A 441 13.65 16.01 -2.56
CA PRO A 441 13.88 14.58 -2.60
C PRO A 441 15.38 14.36 -2.58
N LYS A 442 15.88 13.71 -1.52
CA LYS A 442 17.28 13.27 -1.51
C LYS A 442 17.38 12.16 -2.56
N ARG A 443 18.55 11.95 -3.16
CA ARG A 443 18.76 10.81 -4.10
C ARG A 443 18.33 9.45 -3.51
N ALA A 444 18.41 9.30 -2.19
CA ALA A 444 17.93 8.12 -1.48
C ALA A 444 16.39 8.01 -1.49
N ASP A 445 15.66 9.13 -1.48
CA ASP A 445 14.19 9.17 -1.49
C ASP A 445 13.64 8.80 -2.88
N VAL A 446 14.33 9.18 -3.97
CA VAL A 446 13.95 8.77 -5.34
C VAL A 446 14.17 7.28 -5.58
N VAL A 447 15.25 6.73 -5.01
CA VAL A 447 15.55 5.30 -5.03
C VAL A 447 14.59 4.55 -4.11
N ALA A 448 14.24 5.09 -2.94
CA ALA A 448 13.23 4.55 -2.04
C ALA A 448 11.84 4.52 -2.70
N GLU A 449 11.43 5.61 -3.33
CA GLU A 449 10.17 5.76 -4.06
C GLU A 449 10.09 4.80 -5.27
N ALA A 450 11.19 4.63 -6.03
CA ALA A 450 11.29 3.65 -7.10
C ALA A 450 11.39 2.19 -6.62
N LEU A 451 11.79 1.97 -5.36
CA LEU A 451 11.87 0.66 -4.71
C LEU A 451 10.65 0.37 -3.81
N ALA A 452 9.63 1.24 -3.83
CA ALA A 452 8.47 1.20 -2.94
C ALA A 452 8.82 1.17 -1.44
N VAL A 453 9.99 1.67 -1.05
CA VAL A 453 10.38 1.90 0.34
C VAL A 453 9.51 3.04 0.90
N SER A 454 9.08 2.89 2.14
CA SER A 454 7.98 3.61 2.81
C SER A 454 7.91 5.10 2.48
N ASP A 455 6.74 5.57 2.04
CA ASP A 455 6.53 6.98 1.69
C ASP A 455 5.42 7.60 2.57
N GLU A 456 5.76 8.73 3.19
CA GLU A 456 4.81 9.63 3.82
C GLU A 456 4.51 10.80 2.88
N GLU A 457 3.27 10.91 2.43
CA GLU A 457 2.81 12.00 1.57
C GLU A 457 1.96 12.99 2.35
N TYR A 458 2.15 14.29 2.09
CA TYR A 458 1.41 15.37 2.72
C TYR A 458 0.50 16.05 1.70
N HIS A 459 -0.79 16.09 2.00
CA HIS A 459 -1.86 16.59 1.15
C HIS A 459 -2.57 17.77 1.83
N ARG A 460 -2.71 18.88 1.09
CA ARG A 460 -3.40 20.08 1.56
C ARG A 460 -4.92 19.89 1.53
N GLY A 461 -5.61 20.32 2.58
CA GLY A 461 -7.06 20.33 2.70
C GLY A 461 -7.65 19.03 3.26
N ARG A 462 -8.98 19.02 3.44
CA ARG A 462 -9.73 17.87 3.96
C ARG A 462 -9.71 16.68 2.99
N LEU A 463 -9.92 15.48 3.53
CA LEU A 463 -10.30 14.32 2.74
C LEU A 463 -11.78 14.45 2.37
N THR A 464 -12.05 14.83 1.13
CA THR A 464 -13.41 14.98 0.60
C THR A 464 -13.86 13.71 -0.12
N GLU A 465 -15.16 13.61 -0.40
CA GLU A 465 -15.74 12.51 -1.16
C GLU A 465 -15.06 12.35 -2.52
N THR A 466 -14.93 13.44 -3.28
CA THR A 466 -14.25 13.46 -4.58
C THR A 466 -12.81 12.97 -4.48
N ARG A 467 -12.09 13.36 -3.43
CA ARG A 467 -10.70 12.94 -3.22
C ARG A 467 -10.59 11.47 -2.84
N LEU A 468 -11.47 10.98 -1.96
CA LEU A 468 -11.49 9.58 -1.59
C LEU A 468 -11.85 8.72 -2.81
N ARG A 469 -12.90 9.09 -3.56
CA ARG A 469 -13.28 8.47 -4.84
C ARG A 469 -12.13 8.42 -5.82
N THR A 470 -11.50 9.57 -6.08
CA THR A 470 -10.33 9.64 -6.97
C THR A 470 -9.21 8.73 -6.48
N LEU A 471 -8.96 8.68 -5.17
CA LEU A 471 -7.94 7.80 -4.59
C LEU A 471 -8.28 6.32 -4.82
N LEU A 472 -9.54 5.92 -4.60
CA LEU A 472 -10.01 4.56 -4.83
C LEU A 472 -9.95 4.15 -6.31
N GLU A 473 -10.28 5.05 -7.22
CA GLU A 473 -10.26 4.77 -8.67
C GLU A 473 -8.83 4.71 -9.21
N SER A 474 -7.92 5.52 -8.66
CA SER A 474 -6.61 5.76 -9.26
C SER A 474 -5.45 5.01 -8.59
N ARG A 475 -5.40 4.94 -7.24
CA ARG A 475 -4.21 4.47 -6.50
C ARG A 475 -4.48 3.42 -5.43
N LEU A 476 -5.68 3.41 -4.85
CA LEU A 476 -6.08 2.52 -3.76
C LEU A 476 -7.30 1.70 -4.15
N HIS A 477 -7.14 0.91 -5.21
CA HIS A 477 -8.27 0.20 -5.80
C HIS A 477 -8.92 -0.72 -4.76
N PRO A 478 -10.24 -0.59 -4.47
CA PRO A 478 -10.88 -1.30 -3.38
C PRO A 478 -10.71 -2.82 -3.41
N VAL A 479 -10.68 -3.41 -4.61
CA VAL A 479 -10.47 -4.84 -4.80
C VAL A 479 -9.06 -5.31 -4.35
N THR A 480 -8.10 -4.40 -4.19
CA THR A 480 -6.74 -4.71 -3.73
C THR A 480 -6.60 -4.66 -2.21
N VAL A 481 -7.64 -4.22 -1.52
CA VAL A 481 -7.69 -4.04 -0.06
C VAL A 481 -8.52 -5.16 0.55
N ASP A 482 -7.93 -5.89 1.48
CA ASP A 482 -8.57 -7.02 2.15
C ASP A 482 -9.41 -6.55 3.35
N GLU A 483 -8.91 -5.58 4.12
CA GLU A 483 -9.57 -5.09 5.33
C GLU A 483 -9.39 -3.57 5.51
N TRP A 484 -10.49 -2.90 5.87
CA TRP A 484 -10.57 -1.47 6.13
C TRP A 484 -10.84 -1.20 7.61
N PHE A 485 -10.10 -0.26 8.18
CA PHE A 485 -10.18 0.16 9.57
C PHE A 485 -10.44 1.67 9.63
N VAL A 486 -11.68 2.06 9.93
CA VAL A 486 -12.12 3.46 9.90
C VAL A 486 -12.41 3.96 11.31
N CYS A 487 -11.68 4.97 11.75
CA CYS A 487 -11.91 5.64 13.03
C CYS A 487 -11.71 7.16 12.87
N ALA A 488 -12.82 7.88 12.71
CA ALA A 488 -12.83 9.30 12.39
C ALA A 488 -14.12 9.98 12.90
N PRO A 489 -14.19 11.33 12.94
CA PRO A 489 -15.42 12.07 13.20
C PRO A 489 -16.60 11.57 12.36
N GLN A 490 -17.82 11.67 12.92
CA GLN A 490 -19.03 11.08 12.33
C GLN A 490 -19.18 11.39 10.84
N GLY A 491 -19.08 12.66 10.45
CA GLY A 491 -19.23 13.06 9.05
C GLY A 491 -18.18 12.45 8.11
N LEU A 492 -16.93 12.25 8.56
CA LEU A 492 -15.90 11.60 7.75
C LEU A 492 -16.09 10.08 7.71
N THR A 493 -16.54 9.48 8.81
CA THR A 493 -16.87 8.04 8.86
C THR A 493 -18.04 7.71 7.94
N GLU A 494 -19.10 8.52 7.93
CA GLU A 494 -20.26 8.36 7.04
C GLU A 494 -19.88 8.55 5.57
N LEU A 495 -19.08 9.58 5.26
CA LEU A 495 -18.52 9.79 3.92
C LEU A 495 -17.68 8.60 3.46
N ALA A 496 -16.77 8.11 4.31
CA ALA A 496 -15.94 6.96 3.96
C ALA A 496 -16.81 5.72 3.70
N ARG A 497 -17.85 5.49 4.51
CA ARG A 497 -18.78 4.38 4.31
C ARG A 497 -19.54 4.48 3.00
N SER A 498 -20.13 5.63 2.68
CA SER A 498 -20.91 5.77 1.44
C SER A 498 -20.03 5.55 0.21
N VAL A 499 -18.82 6.10 0.21
CA VAL A 499 -17.89 5.95 -0.91
C VAL A 499 -17.41 4.50 -1.04
N LEU A 500 -17.08 3.82 0.07
CA LEU A 500 -16.69 2.41 0.03
C LEU A 500 -17.83 1.50 -0.44
N GLU A 501 -19.06 1.76 0.00
CA GLU A 501 -20.25 1.04 -0.43
C GLU A 501 -20.52 1.21 -1.94
N GLU A 502 -20.39 2.44 -2.44
CA GLU A 502 -20.52 2.74 -3.87
C GLU A 502 -19.48 2.00 -4.72
N HIS A 503 -18.28 1.80 -4.18
CA HIS A 503 -17.22 1.04 -4.84
C HIS A 503 -17.28 -0.47 -4.54
N LEU A 504 -18.42 -0.96 -4.04
CA LEU A 504 -18.73 -2.38 -3.82
C LEU A 504 -17.77 -3.06 -2.84
N VAL A 505 -17.29 -2.33 -1.82
CA VAL A 505 -16.55 -2.96 -0.72
C VAL A 505 -17.51 -3.76 0.15
N GLU A 506 -17.19 -5.03 0.39
CA GLU A 506 -18.01 -5.87 1.23
C GLU A 506 -18.12 -5.30 2.65
N PRO A 507 -19.33 -5.17 3.23
CA PRO A 507 -19.49 -4.63 4.58
C PRO A 507 -18.68 -5.37 5.65
N ALA A 508 -18.46 -6.67 5.47
CA ALA A 508 -17.67 -7.50 6.37
C ALA A 508 -16.16 -7.15 6.36
N ALA A 509 -15.66 -6.58 5.26
CA ALA A 509 -14.28 -6.12 5.13
C ALA A 509 -14.06 -4.73 5.76
N VAL A 510 -15.12 -4.03 6.20
CA VAL A 510 -15.03 -2.69 6.77
C VAL A 510 -15.34 -2.72 8.26
N ARG A 511 -14.31 -2.50 9.08
CA ARG A 511 -14.42 -2.28 10.52
C ARG A 511 -14.42 -0.78 10.80
N TYR A 512 -15.48 -0.30 11.41
CA TYR A 512 -15.59 1.09 11.84
C TYR A 512 -15.78 1.16 13.35
N GLU A 513 -15.12 2.14 13.96
CA GLU A 513 -15.29 2.48 15.36
C GLU A 513 -15.80 3.91 15.47
N ARG A 514 -16.88 4.08 16.24
CA ARG A 514 -17.38 5.40 16.59
C ARG A 514 -16.74 5.78 17.91
N PHE A 515 -15.84 6.76 17.89
CA PHE A 515 -15.50 7.45 19.12
C PHE A 515 -16.70 8.32 19.51
N PRO A 516 -17.24 8.16 20.72
CA PRO A 516 -18.26 9.07 21.20
C PRO A 516 -17.60 10.44 21.42
N LEU A 517 -18.22 11.47 20.85
CA LEU A 517 -17.90 12.91 20.96
C LEU A 517 -17.02 13.46 19.82
N CYS A 518 -17.68 13.78 18.70
CA CYS A 518 -17.48 15.07 18.03
C CYS A 518 -18.65 15.96 18.40
#